data_AF-A0A5M8R1S4-F1
#
_entry.id   AF-A0A5M8R1S4-F1
#
_cell.length_a   1.000
_cell.length_b   1.000
_cell.length_c   1.000
_cell.angle_alpha   90.00
_cell.angle_beta   90.00
_cell.angle_gamma   90.00
#
_symmetry.space_group_name_H-M   'P 1'
#
loop_
_entity.id
_entity.type
_entity.pdbx_description
1 polymer ?
#
loop_
_entity_poly.entity_id
_entity_poly.type
_entity_poly.pdbx_seq_one_letter_code
_entity_poly.pdbx_strand_id
1 'polypeptide(L)' 'MIQMEENAMPENGSLVRFRRKDDDAWLEGEYDSEIKMFIEIYAVEPVTHNSTDILTWEYVNEP' A
#
# COMPACT_ATOMS: atom_id res chain seq x y z
N MET A 1 -33.27 -11.88 -9.55
CA MET A 1 -32.03 -11.26 -10.05
C MET A 1 -31.04 -11.32 -8.91
N ILE A 2 -29.98 -12.12 -9.04
CA ILE A 2 -28.93 -12.21 -8.01
C ILE A 2 -28.01 -11.02 -8.31
N GLN A 3 -28.06 -9.98 -7.48
CA GLN A 3 -27.03 -8.94 -7.49
C GLN A 3 -25.73 -9.65 -7.13
N MET A 4 -24.85 -9.80 -8.12
CA MET A 4 -23.47 -10.16 -7.84
C MET A 4 -22.91 -8.93 -7.12
N GLU A 5 -22.59 -9.04 -5.83
CA GLU A 5 -21.77 -8.03 -5.15
C GLU A 5 -20.56 -7.81 -6.05
N GLU A 6 -20.45 -6.60 -6.60
CA GLU A 6 -19.27 -6.22 -7.35
C GLU A 6 -18.09 -6.47 -6.42
N ASN A 7 -17.24 -7.40 -6.84
CA ASN A 7 -16.02 -7.74 -6.12
C ASN A 7 -15.08 -6.54 -6.29
N ALA A 8 -15.36 -5.47 -5.56
CA ALA A 8 -14.79 -4.16 -5.75
C ALA A 8 -13.29 -4.29 -5.46
N MET A 9 -12.50 -4.17 -6.53
CA MET A 9 -11.06 -4.05 -6.36
C MET A 9 -10.80 -2.73 -5.62
N PRO A 10 -9.80 -2.69 -4.72
CA PRO A 10 -9.43 -1.45 -4.06
C PRO A 10 -9.11 -0.38 -5.11
N GLU A 11 -9.62 0.83 -4.89
CA GLU A 11 -9.22 1.98 -5.69
C GLU A 11 -7.73 2.30 -5.47
N ASN A 12 -7.11 2.98 -6.44
CA ASN A 12 -5.70 3.37 -6.33
C ASN A 12 -5.46 4.21 -5.06
N GLY A 13 -4.46 3.83 -4.28
CA GLY A 13 -4.15 4.46 -2.99
C GLY A 13 -4.92 3.90 -1.79
N SER A 14 -5.77 2.89 -1.99
CA SER A 14 -6.41 2.16 -0.89
C SER A 14 -5.38 1.46 0.00
N LEU A 15 -5.60 1.50 1.31
CA LEU A 15 -4.75 0.80 2.27
C LEU A 15 -5.16 -0.66 2.36
N VAL A 16 -4.19 -1.55 2.15
CA VAL A 16 -4.34 -3.00 2.26
C VAL A 16 -3.32 -3.51 3.28
N ARG A 17 -3.77 -4.37 4.19
CA ARG A 17 -2.88 -5.00 5.17
C ARG A 17 -2.39 -6.35 4.64
N PHE A 18 -1.15 -6.44 4.19
CA PHE A 18 -0.56 -7.70 3.76
C PHE A 18 -0.23 -8.61 4.93
N ARG A 19 -0.56 -9.90 4.80
CA ARG A 19 -0.35 -10.94 5.82
C ARG A 19 0.71 -11.94 5.40
N ARG A 20 0.73 -12.31 4.12
CA ARG A 20 1.66 -13.29 3.57
C ARG A 20 2.06 -12.92 2.15
N LYS A 21 3.32 -13.17 1.81
CA LYS A 21 3.83 -13.14 0.45
C LYS A 21 3.89 -14.56 -0.09
N ASP A 22 3.39 -14.77 -1.30
CA ASP A 22 3.55 -16.01 -2.05
C ASP A 22 4.71 -15.87 -3.04
N ASP A 23 5.31 -17.00 -3.45
CA ASP A 23 6.54 -17.00 -4.27
C ASP A 23 6.30 -16.46 -5.70
N ASP A 24 5.05 -16.48 -6.16
CA ASP A 24 4.65 -16.09 -7.52
C ASP A 24 4.27 -14.59 -7.66
N ALA A 25 4.86 -13.70 -6.85
CA ALA A 25 4.59 -12.25 -6.86
C ALA A 25 3.14 -11.86 -6.50
N TRP A 26 2.45 -12.73 -5.76
CA TRP A 26 1.14 -12.47 -5.18
C TRP A 26 1.23 -12.24 -3.67
N LEU A 27 0.40 -11.33 -3.16
CA LEU A 27 0.31 -10.97 -1.75
C LEU A 27 -1.10 -11.27 -1.24
N GLU A 28 -1.20 -12.03 -0.15
CA GLU A 28 -2.46 -12.19 0.57
C GLU A 28 -2.64 -10.97 1.49
N GLY A 29 -3.70 -10.21 1.26
CA GLY A 29 -4.00 -8.99 1.98
C GLY A 29 -5.44 -8.92 2.47
N GLU A 30 -5.65 -8.11 3.49
CA GLU A 30 -6.98 -7.77 4.01
C GLU A 30 -7.39 -6.38 3.49
N TYR A 31 -8.54 -6.31 2.83
CA TYR A 31 -9.19 -5.09 2.38
C TYR A 31 -10.69 -5.17 2.67
N ASP A 32 -11.24 -4.14 3.30
CA ASP A 32 -12.65 -4.08 3.72
C ASP A 32 -13.14 -5.32 4.52
N SER A 33 -12.30 -5.78 5.45
CA SER A 33 -12.53 -6.99 6.27
C SER A 33 -12.55 -8.32 5.48
N GLU A 34 -12.21 -8.30 4.19
CA GLU A 34 -12.11 -9.49 3.34
C GLU A 34 -10.65 -9.82 3.02
N ILE A 35 -10.34 -11.12 3.00
CA ILE A 35 -9.02 -11.61 2.59
C ILE A 35 -9.04 -11.84 1.08
N LYS A 36 -8.14 -11.15 0.36
CA LYS A 36 -8.02 -11.22 -1.10
C LYS A 36 -6.55 -11.33 -1.51
N MET A 37 -6.34 -11.74 -2.76
CA MET A 37 -5.03 -11.78 -3.38
C MET A 37 -4.78 -10.51 -4.19
N PHE A 38 -3.60 -9.93 -4.00
CA PHE A 38 -3.14 -8.72 -4.68
C PHE A 38 -1.83 -9.00 -5.40
N ILE A 39 -1.56 -8.31 -6.51
CA ILE A 39 -0.30 -8.44 -7.22
C ILE A 39 0.70 -7.47 -6.59
N GLU A 40 1.89 -7.97 -6.24
CA GLU A 40 2.92 -7.21 -5.52
C GLU A 40 3.30 -5.89 -6.21
N ILE A 41 3.37 -5.86 -7.54
CA ILE A 41 3.81 -4.65 -8.28
C ILE A 41 2.86 -3.45 -8.13
N TYR A 42 1.61 -3.67 -7.72
CA TYR A 42 0.65 -2.59 -7.46
C TYR A 42 0.63 -2.16 -5.99
N ALA A 43 1.31 -2.91 -5.12
CA ALA A 43 1.46 -2.61 -3.71
C ALA A 43 2.69 -1.72 -3.51
N VAL A 44 2.47 -0.41 -3.40
CA VAL A 44 3.53 0.51 -2.98
C VAL A 44 3.60 0.49 -1.46
N GLU A 45 4.74 0.10 -0.89
CA GLU A 45 4.95 0.24 0.54
C GLU A 45 4.92 1.74 0.90
N PRO A 46 4.10 2.16 1.89
CA PRO A 46 4.05 3.55 2.30
C PRO A 46 5.41 3.93 2.90
N VAL A 47 6.21 4.66 2.12
CA VAL A 47 7.49 5.21 2.57
C VAL A 47 7.18 6.35 3.53
N THR A 48 7.06 6.03 4.81
CA THR A 48 6.92 7.06 5.85
C THR A 48 8.23 7.83 5.92
N HIS A 49 8.23 9.04 5.34
CA HIS A 49 9.30 9.98 5.58
C HIS A 49 9.20 10.36 7.06
N ASN A 50 10.08 9.80 7.89
CA ASN A 50 10.09 10.09 9.30
C ASN A 50 11.15 11.17 9.59
N SER A 51 11.12 11.77 10.78
CA SER A 51 12.03 12.86 11.13
C SER A 51 13.52 12.48 11.08
N THR A 52 13.85 11.18 11.01
CA THR A 52 15.22 10.67 10.84
C THR A 52 15.72 10.86 9.40
N ASP A 53 14.83 11.01 8.43
CA ASP A 53 15.20 11.30 7.03
C ASP A 53 15.68 12.75 6.86
N ILE A 54 15.44 13.61 7.86
CA ILE A 54 16.00 14.96 7.92
C ILE A 54 17.44 14.85 8.47
N LEU A 55 18.38 14.55 7.58
CA LEU A 55 19.79 14.38 7.95
C LEU A 55 20.45 15.69 8.40
N THR A 56 20.06 16.84 7.84
CA THR A 56 20.67 18.14 8.17
C THR A 56 19.71 19.29 7.88
N TRP A 57 19.42 20.12 8.89
CA TRP A 57 18.86 21.45 8.66
C TRP A 57 20.01 22.40 8.30
N GLU A 58 20.17 22.70 7.02
CA GLU A 58 21.12 23.73 6.58
C GLU A 58 20.41 25.08 6.49
N TYR A 59 20.88 26.06 7.26
CA TYR A 59 20.45 27.44 7.10
C TYR A 59 21.13 28.00 5.85
N VAL A 60 20.37 28.07 4.74
CA VAL A 60 20.84 28.69 3.51
C VAL A 60 20.66 30.20 3.64
N ASN A 61 21.77 30.92 3.77
CA ASN A 61 21.78 32.38 3.66
C ASN A 61 22.00 32.70 2.18
N GLU A 62 20.91 33.01 1.46
CA GLU A 62 21.02 33.51 0.09
C GLU A 62 21.61 34.94 0.10
N PRO A 63 22.53 35.27 -0.82
CA PRO A 63 23.19 36.58 -0.89
C PRO A 63 22.28 37.72 -1.37
#